data_AF-A0A438BRH5-F1
#
_entry.id   AF-A0A438BRH5-F1
#
_cell.length_a   1.000
_cell.length_b   1.000
_cell.length_c   1.000
_cell.angle_alpha   90.00
_cell.angle_beta   90.00
_cell.angle_gamma   90.00
#
_symmetry.space_group_name_H-M   'P 1'
#
loop_
_entity.id
_entity.type
_entity.pdbx_description
1 polymer ?
#
loop_
_entity_poly.entity_id
_entity_poly.type
_entity_poly.pdbx_seq_one_letter_code
_entity_poly.pdbx_strand_id
1 'polypeptide(L)'
;MFNYSDLESLPNVLQRKYALLRDLDKSLQEIQRQNEQRCEQEIEDIKQGVKSGNITPDPSLIRFSDEALDEQKHSIRIADEKVALAVQAYDLVDTHIQQLDQYLRKFDEDIRRERDGIAGTGLPAPIPDSGTKSGRGSESSRGGRKKYQSFLNFPF
;
A
#
# COMPACT_ATOMS: atom_id res chain seq x y z
N MET A 1 -12.59 9.69 22.46
CA MET A 1 -11.63 8.87 23.20
C MET A 1 -10.74 8.19 22.15
N PHE A 2 -9.43 8.41 22.17
CA PHE A 2 -8.55 7.84 21.15
C PHE A 2 -8.19 6.40 21.51
N ASN A 3 -8.39 5.45 20.58
CA ASN A 3 -8.13 4.03 20.83
C ASN A 3 -6.66 3.70 20.57
N TYR A 4 -5.88 3.61 21.65
CA TYR A 4 -4.48 3.12 21.63
C TYR A 4 -4.38 1.67 21.13
N SER A 5 -5.45 0.88 21.31
CA SER A 5 -5.54 -0.53 20.93
C SER A 5 -5.45 -0.76 19.41
N ASP A 6 -5.84 0.21 18.59
CA ASP A 6 -5.71 0.08 17.13
C ASP A 6 -4.22 0.14 16.72
N LEU A 7 -3.41 1.01 17.33
CA LEU A 7 -1.99 1.19 16.99
C LEU A 7 -1.14 -0.04 17.33
N GLU A 8 -1.41 -0.68 18.47
CA GLU A 8 -0.65 -1.86 18.92
C GLU A 8 -1.01 -3.11 18.11
N SER A 9 -2.20 -3.13 17.51
CA SER A 9 -2.65 -4.22 16.63
C SER A 9 -2.07 -4.14 15.21
N LEU A 10 -1.62 -2.97 14.77
CA LEU A 10 -1.13 -2.72 13.41
C LEU A 10 -0.07 -3.73 12.95
N PRO A 11 1.02 -4.00 13.71
CA PRO A 11 2.04 -4.96 13.27
C PRO A 11 1.45 -6.36 13.02
N ASN A 12 0.53 -6.79 13.88
CA ASN A 12 -0.12 -8.10 13.77
C ASN A 12 -1.07 -8.16 12.56
N VAL A 13 -1.88 -7.13 12.34
CA VAL A 13 -2.80 -7.05 11.20
C VAL A 13 -2.01 -7.00 9.89
N LEU A 14 -0.95 -6.19 9.85
CA LEU A 14 -0.10 -6.04 8.69
C LEU A 14 0.68 -7.32 8.38
N GLN A 15 1.17 -8.02 9.40
CA GLN A 15 1.80 -9.34 9.26
C GLN A 15 0.83 -10.35 8.63
N ARG A 16 -0.43 -10.41 9.09
CA ARG A 16 -1.46 -11.28 8.51
C ARG A 16 -1.75 -10.93 7.05
N LYS A 17 -1.89 -9.63 6.74
CA LYS A 17 -2.09 -9.17 5.36
C LYS A 17 -0.93 -9.55 4.44
N TYR A 18 0.32 -9.37 4.89
CA TYR A 18 1.48 -9.78 4.08
C TYR A 18 1.65 -11.29 3.97
N ALA A 19 1.23 -12.07 4.97
CA ALA A 19 1.19 -13.53 4.85
C ALA A 19 0.21 -13.94 3.74
N LEU A 20 -1.02 -13.42 3.79
CA LEU A 20 -2.03 -13.67 2.75
C LEU A 20 -1.57 -13.20 1.36
N LEU A 21 -0.94 -12.03 1.27
CA LEU A 21 -0.41 -11.53 -0.01
C LEU A 21 0.63 -12.49 -0.61
N ARG A 22 1.54 -13.05 0.22
CA ARG A 22 2.51 -14.06 -0.22
C ARG A 22 1.87 -15.37 -0.65
N ASP A 23 0.78 -15.77 -0.01
CA ASP A 23 0.07 -17.00 -0.38
C ASP A 23 -0.67 -16.80 -1.71
N LEU A 24 -1.30 -15.63 -1.91
CA LEU A 24 -1.89 -15.25 -3.20
C LEU A 24 -0.84 -15.10 -4.29
N ASP A 25 0.36 -14.56 -3.99
CA ASP A 25 1.49 -14.50 -4.92
C ASP A 25 1.87 -15.90 -5.41
N LYS A 26 2.05 -16.86 -4.49
CA LYS A 26 2.39 -18.24 -4.83
C LYS A 26 1.30 -18.92 -5.65
N SER A 27 0.04 -18.76 -5.24
CA SER A 27 -1.10 -19.31 -5.96
C SER A 27 -1.18 -18.77 -7.38
N LEU A 28 -0.99 -17.46 -7.55
CA LEU A 28 -1.00 -16.82 -8.86
C LEU A 28 0.12 -17.34 -9.75
N GLN A 29 1.36 -17.42 -9.22
CA GLN A 29 2.51 -17.93 -9.97
C GLN A 29 2.28 -19.37 -10.43
N GLU A 30 1.72 -20.22 -9.58
CA GLU A 30 1.47 -21.62 -9.95
C GLU A 30 0.39 -21.73 -11.03
N ILE A 31 -0.72 -20.99 -10.91
CA ILE A 31 -1.79 -21.00 -11.91
C ILE A 31 -1.28 -20.45 -13.24
N GLN A 32 -0.49 -19.37 -13.22
CA GLN A 32 0.11 -18.82 -14.44
C GLN A 32 1.02 -19.84 -15.12
N ARG A 33 1.89 -20.50 -14.35
CA ARG A 33 2.78 -21.55 -14.86
C ARG A 33 2.01 -22.71 -15.47
N GLN A 34 0.94 -23.17 -14.82
CA GLN A 34 0.08 -24.25 -15.32
C GLN A 34 -0.65 -23.84 -16.61
N ASN A 35 -1.16 -22.60 -16.66
CA ASN A 35 -1.84 -22.07 -17.84
C ASN A 35 -0.90 -21.92 -19.03
N GLU A 36 0.31 -21.39 -18.80
CA GLU A 36 1.37 -21.27 -19.82
C GLU A 36 1.72 -22.64 -20.40
N GLN A 37 1.96 -23.64 -19.54
CA GLN A 37 2.26 -25.00 -19.98
C GLN A 37 1.12 -25.60 -20.81
N ARG A 38 -0.13 -25.35 -20.42
CA ARG A 38 -1.31 -25.81 -21.17
C ARG A 38 -1.40 -25.13 -22.54
N CYS A 39 -1.22 -23.80 -22.58
CA CYS A 39 -1.22 -23.05 -23.83
C CYS A 39 -0.13 -23.53 -24.79
N GLU A 40 1.07 -23.80 -24.27
CA GLU A 40 2.18 -24.36 -25.05
C GLU A 40 1.82 -25.73 -25.65
N GLN A 41 1.23 -26.62 -24.85
CA GLN A 41 0.77 -27.92 -25.32
C GLN A 41 -0.31 -27.80 -26.40
N GLU A 42 -1.32 -26.95 -26.19
CA GLU A 42 -2.38 -26.72 -27.18
C GLU A 42 -1.82 -26.18 -28.49
N ILE A 43 -0.86 -25.25 -28.43
CA ILE A 43 -0.16 -24.73 -29.61
C ILE A 43 0.60 -25.85 -30.34
N GLU A 44 1.28 -26.74 -29.60
CA GLU A 44 2.00 -27.86 -30.21
C GLU A 44 1.04 -28.87 -30.85
N ASP A 45 -0.06 -29.22 -30.19
CA ASP A 45 -1.08 -30.13 -30.70
C ASP A 45 -1.73 -29.58 -31.98
N ILE A 46 -2.06 -28.28 -31.99
CA ILE A 46 -2.56 -27.59 -33.20
C ILE A 46 -1.53 -27.67 -34.32
N LYS A 47 -0.26 -27.35 -34.05
CA LYS A 47 0.82 -27.43 -35.06
C LYS A 47 0.95 -28.84 -35.63
N GLN A 48 0.88 -29.88 -34.80
CA GLN A 48 0.96 -31.27 -35.26
C GLN A 48 -0.28 -31.70 -36.04
N GLY A 49 -1.47 -31.27 -35.61
CA GLY A 49 -2.72 -31.55 -36.31
C GLY A 49 -2.78 -30.89 -37.69
N VAL A 50 -2.25 -29.68 -37.83
CA VAL A 50 -2.11 -28.99 -39.14
C VAL A 50 -1.11 -29.74 -40.03
N LYS A 51 0.06 -30.11 -39.52
CA LYS A 51 1.07 -30.88 -40.28
C LYS A 51 0.54 -32.22 -40.78
N SER A 52 -0.29 -32.88 -39.97
CA SER A 52 -0.87 -34.19 -40.28
C SER A 52 -2.12 -34.11 -41.18
N GLY A 53 -2.60 -32.90 -41.51
CA GLY A 53 -3.81 -32.68 -42.30
C GLY A 53 -5.12 -32.91 -41.54
N ASN A 54 -5.07 -33.13 -40.23
CA ASN A 54 -6.23 -33.36 -39.37
C ASN A 54 -6.95 -32.05 -38.99
N ILE A 55 -6.23 -30.93 -39.01
CA ILE A 55 -6.76 -29.61 -38.69
C ILE A 55 -6.64 -28.72 -39.91
N THR A 56 -7.75 -28.08 -40.30
CA THR A 56 -7.72 -27.05 -41.33
C THR A 56 -7.07 -25.80 -40.73
N PRO A 57 -6.05 -25.21 -41.38
CA PRO A 57 -5.39 -24.00 -40.90
C PRO A 57 -6.27 -22.77 -41.16
N ASP A 58 -7.43 -22.73 -40.52
CA ASP A 58 -8.31 -21.57 -40.44
C ASP A 58 -8.06 -20.88 -39.09
N PRO A 59 -7.46 -19.67 -39.09
CA PRO A 59 -7.21 -18.91 -37.87
C PRO A 59 -8.45 -18.65 -37.01
N SER A 60 -9.65 -18.66 -37.60
CA SER A 60 -10.90 -18.44 -36.86
C SER A 60 -11.34 -19.64 -36.00
N LEU A 61 -10.86 -20.84 -36.35
CA LEU A 61 -11.15 -22.10 -35.65
C LEU A 61 -10.07 -22.46 -34.62
N ILE A 62 -8.88 -21.85 -34.73
CA ILE A 62 -7.77 -22.07 -33.81
C ILE A 62 -7.94 -21.16 -32.60
N ARG A 63 -8.40 -21.75 -31.49
CA ARG A 63 -8.59 -21.04 -30.21
C ARG A 63 -8.14 -21.93 -29.05
N PHE A 64 -7.72 -21.30 -27.96
CA PHE A 64 -7.45 -22.02 -26.73
C PHE A 64 -8.71 -22.66 -26.15
N SER A 65 -8.52 -23.73 -25.39
CA SER A 65 -9.61 -24.41 -24.70
C SER A 65 -10.33 -23.50 -23.70
N ASP A 66 -11.60 -23.82 -23.44
CA ASP A 66 -12.38 -23.15 -22.39
C ASP A 66 -11.68 -23.28 -21.02
N GLU A 67 -10.98 -24.38 -20.78
CA GLU A 67 -10.22 -24.61 -19.55
C GLU A 67 -9.04 -23.63 -19.42
N ALA A 68 -8.27 -23.41 -20.48
CA ALA A 68 -7.20 -22.40 -20.52
C ALA A 68 -7.76 -20.99 -20.28
N LEU A 69 -8.91 -20.67 -20.88
CA LEU A 69 -9.56 -19.38 -20.70
C LEU A 69 -10.10 -19.19 -19.28
N ASP A 70 -10.68 -20.22 -18.68
CA ASP A 70 -11.22 -20.15 -17.32
C ASP A 70 -10.13 -20.05 -16.25
N GLU A 71 -9.01 -20.72 -16.49
CA GLU A 71 -7.82 -20.64 -15.64
C GLU A 71 -7.15 -19.26 -15.75
N GLN A 72 -7.10 -18.66 -16.94
CA GLN A 72 -6.68 -17.27 -17.12
C GLN A 72 -7.60 -16.28 -16.38
N LYS A 73 -8.92 -16.47 -16.44
CA LYS A 73 -9.87 -15.66 -15.65
C LYS A 73 -9.64 -15.85 -14.16
N HIS A 74 -9.26 -17.04 -13.72
CA HIS A 74 -8.94 -17.30 -12.32
C HIS A 74 -7.69 -16.53 -11.87
N SER A 75 -6.63 -16.51 -12.68
CA SER A 75 -5.44 -15.69 -12.42
C SER A 75 -5.79 -14.20 -12.27
N ILE A 76 -6.68 -13.67 -13.11
CA ILE A 76 -7.13 -12.27 -13.03
C ILE A 76 -7.81 -12.00 -11.68
N ARG A 77 -8.74 -12.88 -11.26
CA ARG A 77 -9.42 -12.72 -9.95
C ARG A 77 -8.44 -12.69 -8.78
N ILE A 78 -7.41 -13.54 -8.80
CA ILE A 78 -6.37 -13.54 -7.75
C ILE A 78 -5.53 -12.26 -7.82
N ALA A 79 -5.18 -11.79 -9.02
CA ALA A 79 -4.46 -10.53 -9.18
C ALA A 79 -5.25 -9.33 -8.63
N ASP A 80 -6.56 -9.26 -8.89
CA ASP A 80 -7.44 -8.24 -8.35
C ASP A 80 -7.50 -8.29 -6.81
N GLU A 81 -7.60 -9.50 -6.22
CA GLU A 81 -7.59 -9.68 -4.78
C GLU A 81 -6.27 -9.19 -4.15
N LYS A 82 -5.13 -9.47 -4.79
CA LYS A 82 -3.82 -8.98 -4.34
C LYS A 82 -3.75 -7.46 -4.35
N VAL A 83 -4.24 -6.82 -5.40
CA VAL A 83 -4.30 -5.36 -5.50
C VAL A 83 -5.17 -4.80 -4.38
N ALA A 84 -6.37 -5.36 -4.17
CA ALA A 84 -7.26 -4.94 -3.11
C ALA A 84 -6.62 -5.10 -1.72
N LEU A 85 -5.89 -6.21 -1.49
CA LEU A 85 -5.21 -6.46 -0.22
C LEU A 85 -4.05 -5.47 0.01
N ALA A 86 -3.30 -5.14 -1.03
CA ALA A 86 -2.23 -4.16 -0.98
C ALA A 86 -2.76 -2.75 -0.68
N VAL A 87 -3.88 -2.36 -1.32
CA VAL A 87 -4.57 -1.09 -1.03
C VAL A 87 -5.02 -1.04 0.43
N GLN A 88 -5.65 -2.10 0.94
CA GLN A 88 -6.06 -2.13 2.35
C GLN A 88 -4.88 -2.04 3.32
N ALA A 89 -3.74 -2.66 3.01
CA ALA A 89 -2.54 -2.56 3.82
C ALA A 89 -1.98 -1.13 3.81
N TYR A 90 -1.99 -0.47 2.65
CA TYR A 90 -1.59 0.93 2.51
C TYR A 90 -2.49 1.87 3.30
N ASP A 91 -3.82 1.76 3.14
CA ASP A 91 -4.79 2.62 3.83
C ASP A 91 -4.71 2.49 5.34
N LEU A 92 -4.49 1.25 5.83
CA LEU A 92 -4.28 0.98 7.24
C LEU A 92 -3.04 1.72 7.76
N VAL A 93 -1.91 1.61 7.08
CA VAL A 93 -0.67 2.30 7.47
C VAL A 93 -0.84 3.82 7.41
N ASP A 94 -1.48 4.36 6.36
CA ASP A 94 -1.72 5.80 6.23
C ASP A 94 -2.60 6.32 7.38
N THR A 95 -3.65 5.58 7.74
CA THR A 95 -4.51 5.92 8.88
C THR A 95 -3.71 6.02 10.18
N HIS A 96 -2.80 5.07 10.43
CA HIS A 96 -1.95 5.12 11.62
C HIS A 96 -0.94 6.25 11.60
N ILE A 97 -0.36 6.58 10.43
CA ILE A 97 0.51 7.76 10.28
C ILE A 97 -0.29 9.03 10.62
N GLN A 98 -1.51 9.16 10.11
CA GLN A 98 -2.36 10.32 10.40
C GLN A 98 -2.73 10.42 11.89
N GLN A 99 -2.95 9.29 12.56
CA GLN A 99 -3.20 9.25 14.01
C GLN A 99 -1.97 9.72 14.79
N LEU A 100 -0.78 9.24 14.44
CA LEU A 100 0.48 9.69 15.05
C LEU A 100 0.73 11.18 14.82
N ASP A 101 0.51 11.69 13.61
CA ASP A 101 0.58 13.12 13.29
C ASP A 101 -0.37 13.95 14.17
N GLN A 102 -1.56 13.44 14.46
CA GLN A 102 -2.52 14.10 15.36
C GLN A 102 -2.08 14.07 16.82
N TYR A 103 -1.52 12.95 17.29
CA TYR A 103 -1.01 12.86 18.65
C TYR A 103 0.14 13.83 18.89
N LEU A 104 1.09 13.91 17.95
CA LEU A 104 2.21 14.86 18.04
C LEU A 104 1.72 16.31 18.13
N ARG A 105 0.75 16.71 17.28
CA ARG A 105 0.17 18.05 17.34
C ARG A 105 -0.48 18.37 18.69
N LYS A 106 -1.23 17.42 19.25
CA LYS A 106 -1.87 17.60 20.56
C LYS A 106 -0.85 17.70 21.68
N PHE A 107 0.18 16.87 21.62
CA PHE A 107 1.27 16.89 22.58
C PHE A 107 1.99 18.25 22.57
N ASP A 108 2.29 18.79 21.38
CA ASP A 108 2.87 20.13 21.23
C ASP A 108 1.95 21.25 21.76
N GLU A 109 0.64 21.14 21.52
CA GLU A 109 -0.37 22.10 22.04
C GLU A 109 -0.46 22.06 23.57
N ASP A 110 -0.40 20.87 24.17
CA ASP A 110 -0.45 20.68 25.61
C ASP A 110 0.81 21.23 26.29
N ILE A 111 2.00 20.99 25.72
CA ILE A 111 3.26 21.62 26.18
C ILE A 111 3.16 23.15 26.12
N ARG A 112 2.62 23.70 25.02
CA ARG A 112 2.45 25.16 24.89
C ARG A 112 1.48 25.69 25.94
N ARG A 113 0.37 24.98 26.18
CA ARG A 113 -0.63 25.36 27.19
C ARG A 113 -0.06 25.30 28.61
N GLU A 114 0.75 24.29 28.93
CA GLU A 114 1.42 24.17 30.23
C GLU A 114 2.37 25.36 30.46
N ARG A 115 3.19 25.70 29.46
CA ARG A 115 4.09 26.87 29.52
C ARG A 115 3.31 28.18 29.71
N ASP A 116 2.24 28.38 28.94
CA ASP A 116 1.46 29.62 29.00
C ASP A 116 0.61 29.68 30.29
N GLY A 117 0.22 28.54 30.86
CA GLY A 117 -0.45 28.43 32.16
C GLY A 117 0.45 28.78 33.35
N ILE A 118 1.73 28.39 33.31
CA ILE A 118 2.75 28.81 34.29
C ILE A 118 3.03 30.32 34.19
N ALA A 119 2.96 30.90 33.00
CA ALA A 119 3.09 32.35 32.81
C ALA A 119 1.85 33.15 33.30
N GLY A 120 0.69 32.51 33.43
CA GLY A 120 -0.57 33.13 33.87
C GLY A 120 -0.74 33.22 35.40
N THR A 121 0.02 32.46 36.19
CA THR A 121 0.10 32.64 37.64
C THR A 121 1.05 33.80 37.94
N GLY A 122 0.53 35.02 37.79
CA GLY A 122 1.26 36.25 38.08
C GLY A 122 1.78 36.29 39.52
N LEU A 123 3.08 36.04 39.68
CA LEU A 123 3.87 36.75 40.68
C LEU A 123 4.57 37.90 39.94
N PRO A 124 4.46 39.15 40.41
CA PRO A 124 5.20 40.24 39.79
C PRO A 124 6.68 40.02 40.11
N ALA A 125 7.47 39.67 39.10
CA ALA A 125 8.92 39.68 39.21
C ALA A 125 9.39 41.15 39.29
N PRO A 126 10.16 41.56 40.31
CA PRO A 126 10.81 42.85 40.30
C PRO A 126 12.03 42.79 39.37
N ILE A 127 12.08 43.70 38.39
CA ILE A 127 13.28 43.99 37.60
C ILE A 127 14.19 44.90 38.46
N PRO A 128 15.53 44.69 38.49
CA PRO A 128 16.39 45.55 37.68
C PRO A 128 17.56 44.82 36.96
N ASP A 129 17.62 45.09 35.67
CA ASP A 129 18.77 45.47 34.83
C ASP A 129 20.21 44.97 35.14
N SER A 130 20.81 44.23 34.20
CA SER A 130 22.12 44.58 33.60
C SER A 130 22.54 43.54 32.55
N GLY A 131 23.18 44.03 31.47
CA GLY A 131 23.31 43.34 30.20
C GLY A 131 24.26 42.14 30.14
N THR A 132 24.06 41.30 29.12
CA THR A 132 25.00 41.19 27.99
C THR A 132 24.48 40.22 26.91
N LYS A 133 24.53 40.73 25.67
CA LYS A 133 24.50 40.09 24.35
C LYS A 133 24.92 38.60 24.28
N SER A 134 24.08 37.76 23.68
CA SER A 134 24.45 36.93 22.52
C SER A 134 23.23 36.26 21.88
N GLY A 135 22.96 36.61 20.62
CA GLY A 135 21.95 35.97 19.78
C GLY A 135 22.45 34.67 19.15
N ARG A 136 21.48 33.82 18.79
CA ARG A 136 21.45 32.79 17.73
C ARG A 136 20.05 32.19 17.86
N GLY A 137 19.12 32.31 16.91
CA GLY A 137 19.25 32.18 15.47
C GLY A 137 18.12 31.23 15.10
N SER A 138 16.97 31.82 14.74
CA SER A 138 15.79 31.12 14.23
C SER A 138 16.13 30.48 12.89
N GLU A 139 15.78 29.21 12.68
CA GLU A 139 15.50 28.74 11.33
C GLU A 139 14.39 27.68 11.32
N SER A 140 13.21 28.16 10.94
CA SER A 140 12.15 27.38 10.33
C SER A 140 12.64 26.84 8.99
N SER A 141 12.48 25.55 8.72
CA SER A 141 12.48 25.07 7.34
C SER A 141 11.49 23.93 7.12
N ARG A 142 10.53 24.25 6.27
CA ARG A 142 9.43 23.47 5.74
C ARG A 142 9.97 22.32 4.87
N GLY A 143 9.60 21.08 5.18
CA GLY A 143 9.78 19.92 4.29
C GLY A 143 8.45 19.52 3.67
N GLY A 144 8.24 19.86 2.41
CA GLY A 144 6.99 19.64 1.67
C GLY A 144 6.64 18.16 1.47
N ARG A 145 5.39 17.81 1.78
CA ARG A 145 4.76 16.50 1.51
C ARG A 145 4.38 16.47 0.02
N LYS A 146 5.18 15.81 -0.83
CA LYS A 146 4.80 15.52 -2.22
C LYS A 146 3.65 14.50 -2.21
N LYS A 147 2.49 14.90 -2.72
CA LYS A 147 1.38 13.98 -3.01
C LYS A 147 1.77 13.13 -4.22
N TYR A 148 1.89 11.83 -4.04
CA TYR A 148 1.90 10.90 -5.16
C TYR A 148 0.46 10.74 -5.61
N GLN A 149 0.20 11.33 -6.77
CA GLN A 149 -1.05 11.22 -7.52
C GLN A 149 -1.19 9.77 -8.00
N SER A 150 -2.33 9.18 -7.68
CA SER A 150 -2.74 7.84 -8.06
C SER A 150 -2.74 7.67 -9.57
N PHE A 151 -1.70 7.05 -10.10
CA PHE A 151 -1.65 6.53 -11.47
C PHE A 151 -1.67 5.00 -11.40
N LEU A 152 -2.85 4.44 -11.13
CA LEU A 152 -3.15 3.05 -11.48
C LEU A 152 -4.48 3.06 -12.24
N ASN A 153 -4.37 3.51 -13.48
CA ASN A 153 -5.36 3.24 -14.51
C ASN A 153 -4.59 2.52 -15.61
N PHE A 154 -4.54 1.19 -15.52
CA PHE A 154 -4.08 0.34 -16.61
C PHE A 154 -5.28 -0.42 -17.15
N PRO A 155 -5.70 -0.15 -18.40
CA PRO A 155 -6.61 -1.02 -19.11
C PRO A 155 -5.77 -2.16 -19.71
N PHE A 156 -6.04 -3.38 -19.28
CA PHE A 156 -5.86 -4.58 -20.09
C PHE A 156 -7.15 -5.38 -20.01
#